data_AF-A0A817L428-F1
#
_entry.id   AF-A0A817L428-F1
#
_cell.length_a   1.000
_cell.length_b   1.000
_cell.length_c   1.000
_cell.angle_alpha   90.00
_cell.angle_beta   90.00
_cell.angle_gamma   90.00
#
_symmetry.space_group_name_H-M   'P 1'
#
loop_
_entity.id
_entity.type
_entity.pdbx_description
1 polymer ?
#
loop_
_entity_poly.entity_id
_entity_poly.type
_entity_poly.pdbx_seq_one_letter_code
_entity_poly.pdbx_strand_id
1 'polypeptide(L)'
;MKQITLHHSQLKQTLAQHIANPYRHPFMKKIDDWGAQCIEKIRKAADDARKQLQNVISRKIYSIQDVLTDMTQEIRVANDRANFVETDLKQWNEKLHQLNRNLTAPIGIDIRQDENGAPFISKVLVSEITTDIFERSTDHIRIDNRGKVAVNTGSTDHASVRCKGEYTSEQYQFRVKIEELNTQKWIFFGIMSKNTILPTKSCTSQTTYGWAGYNQVYLNGISHSNYNGYKSNMRKK
;
A
#
# COMPACT_ATOMS: atom_id res chain seq x y z
N MET A 1 -41.35 20.39 -4.49
CA MET A 1 -40.54 21.63 -4.60
C MET A 1 -39.91 22.04 -3.27
N LYS A 2 -40.68 22.31 -2.19
CA LYS A 2 -40.15 22.71 -0.86
C LYS A 2 -39.08 21.76 -0.28
N GLN A 3 -39.28 20.45 -0.40
CA GLN A 3 -38.34 19.44 0.10
C GLN A 3 -36.99 19.44 -0.65
N ILE A 4 -37.02 19.69 -1.96
CA ILE A 4 -35.82 19.77 -2.80
C ILE A 4 -35.01 21.02 -2.44
N THR A 5 -35.68 22.16 -2.23
CA THR A 5 -35.03 23.40 -1.80
C THR A 5 -34.39 23.27 -0.42
N LEU A 6 -35.03 22.53 0.49
CA LEU A 6 -34.49 22.22 1.82
C LEU A 6 -33.22 21.37 1.72
N HIS A 7 -33.27 20.24 1.00
CA HIS A 7 -32.11 19.38 0.80
C HIS A 7 -30.94 20.11 0.11
N HIS A 8 -31.25 20.93 -0.91
CA HIS A 8 -30.25 21.74 -1.60
C HIS A 8 -29.57 22.75 -0.66
N SER A 9 -30.34 23.40 0.22
CA SER A 9 -29.80 24.36 1.19
C SER A 9 -28.95 23.69 2.26
N GLN A 10 -29.39 22.52 2.76
CA GLN A 10 -28.62 21.70 3.70
C GLN A 10 -27.30 21.23 3.07
N LEU A 11 -27.32 20.78 1.81
CA LEU A 11 -26.11 20.35 1.11
C LEU A 11 -25.12 21.51 0.93
N LYS A 12 -25.60 22.71 0.57
CA LYS A 12 -24.75 23.92 0.47
C LYS A 12 -24.10 24.26 1.81
N GLN A 13 -24.85 24.16 2.91
CA GLN A 13 -24.32 24.41 4.25
C GLN A 13 -23.25 23.39 4.64
N THR A 14 -23.51 22.09 4.42
CA THR A 14 -22.55 21.02 4.69
C THR A 14 -21.28 21.18 3.85
N LEU A 15 -21.41 21.56 2.57
CA LEU A 15 -20.26 21.82 1.70
C LEU A 15 -19.42 23.01 2.21
N ALA A 16 -20.06 24.11 2.60
CA ALA A 16 -19.38 25.27 3.17
C ALA A 16 -18.63 24.91 4.47
N GLN A 17 -19.21 24.04 5.31
CA GLN A 17 -18.54 23.54 6.51
C GLN A 17 -17.31 22.67 6.20
N HIS A 18 -17.39 21.81 5.19
CA HIS A 18 -16.23 21.00 4.75
C HIS A 18 -15.13 21.86 4.12
N ILE A 19 -15.49 22.91 3.36
CA ILE A 19 -14.52 23.87 2.81
C ILE A 19 -13.85 24.65 3.95
N ALA A 20 -14.62 25.10 4.93
CA ALA A 20 -14.10 25.87 6.06
C ALA A 20 -13.23 25.04 7.00
N ASN A 21 -13.45 23.72 7.11
CA ASN A 21 -12.63 22.84 7.93
C ASN A 21 -12.39 21.46 7.26
N PRO A 22 -11.39 21.37 6.36
CA PRO A 22 -11.03 20.12 5.68
C PRO A 22 -10.57 19.02 6.65
N TYR A 23 -10.05 19.40 7.82
CA TYR A 23 -9.55 18.46 8.84
C TYR A 23 -10.64 17.68 9.56
N ARG A 24 -11.91 18.12 9.48
CA ARG A 24 -13.05 17.36 9.99
C ARG A 24 -13.47 16.20 9.09
N HIS A 25 -12.81 16.01 7.95
CA HIS A 25 -13.12 14.91 7.06
C HIS A 25 -12.82 13.55 7.74
N PRO A 26 -13.71 12.54 7.66
CA PRO A 26 -13.48 11.23 8.28
C PRO A 26 -12.17 10.54 7.89
N PHE A 27 -11.66 10.79 6.67
CA PHE A 27 -10.35 10.29 6.25
C PHE A 27 -9.18 10.92 7.00
N MET A 28 -9.29 12.17 7.45
CA MET A 28 -8.25 12.80 8.28
C MET A 28 -8.11 12.05 9.60
N LYS A 29 -9.25 11.74 10.25
CA LYS A 29 -9.24 10.89 11.46
C LYS A 29 -8.57 9.53 11.23
N LYS A 30 -8.81 8.89 10.07
CA LYS A 30 -8.14 7.62 9.74
C LYS A 30 -6.63 7.76 9.59
N ILE A 31 -6.16 8.88 9.03
CA ILE A 31 -4.73 9.18 8.91
C ILE A 31 -4.13 9.39 10.32
N ASP A 32 -4.82 10.14 11.17
CA ASP A 32 -4.40 10.40 12.55
C ASP A 32 -4.34 9.11 13.38
N ASP A 33 -5.38 8.27 13.30
CA ASP A 33 -5.45 6.97 13.98
C ASP A 33 -4.31 6.06 13.53
N TRP A 34 -4.00 6.04 12.23
CA TRP A 34 -2.87 5.29 11.69
C TRP A 34 -1.53 5.83 12.21
N GLY A 35 -1.35 7.15 12.23
CA GLY A 35 -0.14 7.80 12.76
C GLY A 35 0.09 7.45 14.22
N ALA A 36 -0.96 7.48 15.05
CA ALA A 36 -0.89 7.09 16.45
C ALA A 36 -0.45 5.62 16.64
N GLN A 37 -1.00 4.70 15.83
CA GLN A 37 -0.61 3.28 15.87
C GLN A 37 0.85 3.06 15.48
N CYS A 38 1.38 3.80 14.51
CA CYS A 38 2.78 3.71 14.10
C CYS A 38 3.73 4.19 15.19
N ILE A 39 3.41 5.31 15.85
CA ILE A 39 4.19 5.81 16.99
C ILE A 39 4.23 4.76 18.10
N GLU A 40 3.09 4.15 18.41
CA GLU A 40 3.00 3.14 19.45
C GLU A 40 3.83 1.88 19.12
N LYS A 41 3.84 1.45 17.85
CA LYS A 41 4.69 0.34 17.40
C LYS A 41 6.18 0.64 17.59
N ILE A 42 6.63 1.84 17.23
CA ILE A 42 8.03 2.26 17.42
C ILE A 42 8.38 2.26 18.91
N ARG A 43 7.50 2.81 19.76
CA ARG A 43 7.73 2.85 21.22
C ARG A 43 7.89 1.45 21.79
N LYS A 44 7.00 0.53 21.46
CA LYS A 44 7.08 -0.87 21.91
C LYS A 44 8.37 -1.54 21.47
N ALA A 45 8.76 -1.39 20.20
CA ALA A 45 10.00 -1.96 19.70
C ALA A 45 11.24 -1.40 20.44
N ALA A 46 11.26 -0.09 20.72
CA ALA A 46 12.33 0.53 21.49
C ALA A 46 12.37 0.01 22.95
N ASP A 47 11.22 -0.15 23.59
CA ASP A 47 11.14 -0.67 24.96
C ASP A 47 11.57 -2.14 25.05
N ASP A 48 11.22 -2.95 24.05
CA ASP A 48 11.67 -4.34 23.97
C ASP A 48 13.19 -4.42 23.76
N ALA A 49 13.77 -3.57 22.91
CA ALA A 49 15.21 -3.48 22.74
C ALA A 49 15.93 -3.06 24.04
N ARG A 50 15.36 -2.10 24.79
CA ARG A 50 15.89 -1.69 26.11
C ARG A 50 15.85 -2.84 27.12
N LYS A 51 14.76 -3.60 27.17
CA LYS A 51 14.65 -4.79 28.05
C LYS A 51 15.67 -5.86 27.68
N GLN A 52 15.87 -6.12 26.39
CA GLN A 52 16.88 -7.07 25.93
C GLN A 52 18.29 -6.62 26.35
N LEU A 53 18.61 -5.33 26.17
CA LEU A 53 19.88 -4.76 26.61
C LEU A 53 20.07 -4.90 28.13
N GLN A 54 19.05 -4.55 28.92
CA GLN A 54 19.06 -4.73 30.38
C GLN A 54 19.34 -6.18 30.76
N ASN A 55 18.69 -7.16 30.12
CA ASN A 55 18.93 -8.58 30.40
C ASN A 55 20.36 -9.03 30.07
N VAL A 56 20.96 -8.50 29.01
CA VAL A 56 22.37 -8.78 28.67
C VAL A 56 23.30 -8.17 29.73
N ILE A 57 23.05 -6.93 30.13
CA ILE A 57 23.83 -6.24 31.17
C ILE A 57 23.71 -6.99 32.50
N SER A 58 22.50 -7.29 32.96
CA SER A 58 22.26 -7.99 34.23
C SER A 58 22.98 -9.34 34.28
N ARG A 59 22.91 -10.15 33.21
CA ARG A 59 23.62 -11.44 33.15
C ARG A 59 25.13 -11.28 33.31
N LYS A 60 25.71 -10.23 32.73
CA LYS A 60 27.16 -9.96 32.88
C LYS A 60 27.51 -9.48 34.28
N ILE A 61 26.69 -8.61 34.87
CA ILE A 61 26.88 -8.17 36.26
C ILE A 61 26.87 -9.39 37.21
N TYR A 62 25.88 -10.28 37.07
CA TYR A 62 25.82 -11.49 37.88
C TYR A 62 27.03 -12.41 37.67
N SER A 63 27.47 -12.62 36.42
CA SER A 63 28.67 -13.42 36.14
C SER A 63 29.94 -12.81 36.77
N ILE A 64 30.08 -11.48 36.78
CA ILE A 64 31.20 -10.81 37.46
C ILE A 64 31.11 -11.01 38.98
N GLN A 65 29.91 -10.91 39.55
CA GLN A 65 29.66 -11.11 40.97
C GLN A 65 30.00 -12.54 41.43
N ASP A 66 29.67 -13.55 40.63
CA ASP A 66 30.01 -14.95 40.91
C ASP A 66 31.53 -15.15 40.93
N VAL A 67 32.25 -14.65 39.92
CA VAL A 67 33.72 -14.74 39.86
C VAL A 67 34.38 -14.04 41.05
N LEU A 68 33.87 -12.87 41.48
CA LEU A 68 34.38 -12.17 42.66
C LEU A 68 34.15 -12.97 43.94
N THR A 69 33.02 -13.66 44.04
CA THR A 69 32.66 -14.49 45.20
C THR A 69 33.57 -15.73 45.27
N ASP A 70 33.79 -16.40 44.14
CA ASP A 70 34.72 -17.53 44.03
C ASP A 70 36.15 -17.10 44.40
N MET A 71 36.61 -15.96 43.89
CA MET A 71 37.95 -15.44 44.20
C MET A 71 38.08 -15.07 45.68
N THR A 72 37.02 -14.55 46.31
CA THR A 72 37.00 -14.28 47.76
C THR A 72 37.18 -15.58 48.55
N GLN A 73 36.55 -16.66 48.10
CA GLN A 73 36.68 -17.96 48.74
C GLN A 73 38.06 -18.58 48.52
N GLU A 74 38.63 -18.48 47.30
CA GLU A 74 40.01 -18.89 47.00
C GLU A 74 41.02 -18.19 47.93
N ILE A 75 40.89 -16.86 48.08
CA ILE A 75 41.77 -16.05 48.95
C ILE A 75 41.66 -16.50 50.41
N ARG A 76 40.43 -16.72 50.92
CA ARG A 76 40.22 -17.19 52.30
C ARG A 76 40.91 -18.52 52.55
N VAL A 77 40.71 -19.50 51.67
CA VAL A 77 41.31 -20.84 51.81
C VAL A 77 42.84 -20.79 51.77
N ALA A 78 43.41 -19.97 50.88
CA ALA A 78 44.87 -19.80 50.78
C ALA A 78 45.46 -19.13 52.03
N ASN A 79 44.75 -18.14 52.59
CA ASN A 79 45.15 -17.44 53.80
C ASN A 79 45.09 -18.35 55.03
N ASP A 80 44.02 -19.14 55.17
CA ASP A 80 43.85 -20.09 56.29
C ASP A 80 44.90 -21.21 56.28
N ARG A 81 45.41 -21.56 55.10
CA ARG A 81 46.46 -22.58 54.92
C ARG A 81 47.88 -22.01 54.98
N ALA A 82 48.05 -20.70 55.14
CA ALA A 82 49.33 -19.99 55.08
C ALA A 82 50.17 -20.35 53.83
N ASN A 83 49.51 -20.69 52.72
CA ASN A 83 50.10 -21.40 51.58
C ASN A 83 50.01 -20.59 50.27
N PHE A 84 50.11 -19.26 50.36
CA PHE A 84 50.13 -18.41 49.18
C PHE A 84 51.58 -18.16 48.73
N VAL A 85 51.80 -18.25 47.43
CA VAL A 85 53.06 -17.88 46.78
C VAL A 85 52.84 -16.71 45.82
N GLU A 86 53.92 -16.06 45.39
CA GLU A 86 53.88 -14.86 44.55
C GLU A 86 53.08 -15.06 43.24
N THR A 87 53.03 -16.29 42.72
CA THR A 87 52.23 -16.64 41.54
C THR A 87 50.72 -16.52 41.77
N ASP A 88 50.22 -16.78 42.99
CA ASP A 88 48.80 -16.69 43.32
C ASP A 88 48.34 -15.23 43.35
N LEU A 89 49.16 -14.36 43.95
CA LEU A 89 48.94 -12.92 43.98
C LEU A 89 48.90 -12.33 42.57
N LYS A 90 49.80 -12.77 41.69
CA LYS A 90 49.82 -12.34 40.30
C LYS A 90 48.56 -12.76 39.54
N GLN A 91 48.10 -14.00 39.74
CA GLN A 91 46.87 -14.51 39.11
C GLN A 91 45.63 -13.76 39.58
N TRP A 92 45.46 -13.51 40.87
CA TRP A 92 44.32 -12.74 41.38
C TRP A 92 44.33 -11.30 40.88
N ASN A 93 45.50 -10.67 40.82
CA ASN A 93 45.63 -9.32 40.30
C ASN A 93 45.26 -9.26 38.79
N GLU A 94 45.70 -10.25 38.00
CA GLU A 94 45.30 -10.37 36.60
C GLU A 94 43.80 -10.61 36.43
N LYS A 95 43.18 -11.48 37.24
CA LYS A 95 41.72 -11.69 37.27
C LYS A 95 40.97 -10.39 37.58
N LEU A 96 41.40 -9.62 38.60
CA LEU A 96 40.80 -8.33 38.93
C LEU A 96 40.92 -7.30 37.80
N HIS A 97 42.10 -7.21 37.16
CA HIS A 97 42.28 -6.33 36.01
C HIS A 97 41.42 -6.74 34.81
N GLN A 98 41.15 -8.04 34.61
CA GLN A 98 40.21 -8.50 33.58
C GLN A 98 38.76 -8.16 33.92
N LEU A 99 38.34 -8.39 35.16
CA LEU A 99 36.98 -8.06 35.62
C LEU A 99 36.70 -6.56 35.52
N ASN A 100 37.65 -5.72 35.94
CA ASN A 100 37.52 -4.27 35.86
C ASN A 100 37.37 -3.81 34.40
N ARG A 101 38.19 -4.35 33.49
CA ARG A 101 38.06 -4.07 32.04
C ARG A 101 36.71 -4.51 31.48
N ASN A 102 36.20 -5.67 31.89
CA ASN A 102 34.89 -6.18 31.45
C ASN A 102 33.71 -5.34 31.97
N LEU A 103 33.90 -4.62 33.08
CA LEU A 103 32.88 -3.79 33.70
C LEU A 103 32.89 -2.34 33.15
N THR A 104 34.06 -1.81 32.78
CA THR A 104 34.22 -0.43 32.31
C THR A 104 34.20 -0.26 30.79
N ALA A 105 34.45 -1.32 30.01
CA ALA A 105 34.40 -1.25 28.55
C ALA A 105 32.96 -1.25 28.03
N PRO A 106 32.68 -0.65 26.85
CA PRO A 106 31.46 -0.93 26.11
C PRO A 106 31.46 -2.43 25.84
N ILE A 107 30.68 -3.14 26.63
CA ILE A 107 30.44 -4.56 26.54
C ILE A 107 30.17 -4.86 25.06
N GLY A 108 30.80 -5.90 24.48
CA GLY A 108 30.64 -6.36 23.09
C GLY A 108 29.19 -6.68 22.69
N ILE A 109 28.37 -5.63 22.71
CA ILE A 109 26.97 -5.49 22.42
C ILE A 109 26.97 -4.53 21.26
N ASP A 110 26.45 -5.03 20.15
CA ASP A 110 26.32 -4.25 18.95
C ASP A 110 24.85 -3.91 18.75
N ILE A 111 24.54 -2.62 18.70
CA ILE A 111 23.20 -2.14 18.44
C ILE A 111 23.18 -1.72 16.98
N ARG A 112 22.54 -2.53 16.14
CA ARG A 112 22.41 -2.27 14.70
C ARG A 112 20.95 -2.13 14.31
N GLN A 113 20.72 -1.34 13.28
CA GLN A 113 19.45 -1.34 12.56
C GLN A 113 19.42 -2.54 11.61
N ASP A 114 18.26 -3.18 11.47
CA ASP A 114 18.06 -4.17 10.41
C ASP A 114 17.84 -3.45 9.09
N GLU A 115 18.91 -3.34 8.29
CA GLU A 115 18.90 -2.64 7.01
C GLU A 115 18.32 -3.49 5.86
N ASN A 116 18.21 -4.81 6.02
CA ASN A 116 17.77 -5.75 4.99
C ASN A 116 16.33 -6.26 5.21
N GLY A 117 15.69 -5.83 6.29
CA GLY A 117 14.34 -6.22 6.66
C GLY A 117 13.25 -5.55 5.82
N ALA A 118 12.06 -6.15 5.81
CA ALA A 118 10.85 -5.52 5.31
C ALA A 118 10.56 -4.21 6.08
N PRO A 119 9.95 -3.19 5.46
CA PRO A 119 9.72 -1.91 6.11
C PRO A 119 8.85 -2.08 7.36
N PHE A 120 9.40 -1.68 8.50
CA PHE A 120 8.71 -1.77 9.79
C PHE A 120 7.41 -0.95 9.84
N ILE A 121 7.36 0.15 9.08
CA ILE A 121 6.18 1.01 8.92
C ILE A 121 5.86 1.17 7.44
N SER A 122 4.61 0.89 7.07
CA SER A 122 4.11 1.07 5.71
C SER A 122 3.84 2.55 5.38
N LYS A 123 3.81 2.92 4.10
CA LYS A 123 3.44 4.27 3.68
C LYS A 123 1.92 4.38 3.50
N VAL A 124 1.32 5.49 3.95
CA VAL A 124 -0.07 5.83 3.63
C VAL A 124 -0.14 6.37 2.21
N LEU A 125 -1.04 5.77 1.41
CA LEU A 125 -1.32 6.21 0.04
C LEU A 125 -2.74 6.76 0.00
N VAL A 126 -2.87 8.01 -0.46
CA VAL A 126 -4.16 8.63 -0.75
C VAL A 126 -4.34 8.62 -2.26
N SER A 127 -5.41 8.00 -2.73
CA SER A 127 -5.77 8.00 -4.14
C SER A 127 -7.24 8.37 -4.30
N GLU A 128 -7.53 9.09 -5.37
CA GLU A 128 -8.90 9.39 -5.77
C GLU A 128 -9.52 8.13 -6.37
N ILE A 129 -10.64 7.70 -5.80
CA ILE A 129 -11.44 6.62 -6.38
C ILE A 129 -12.33 7.27 -7.44
N THR A 130 -11.92 7.20 -8.71
CA THR A 130 -12.80 7.66 -9.79
C THR A 130 -13.84 6.59 -10.10
N THR A 131 -15.04 7.01 -10.49
CA THR A 131 -16.10 6.11 -11.00
C THR A 131 -15.82 5.59 -12.41
N ASP A 132 -14.82 6.16 -13.11
CA ASP A 132 -14.36 5.70 -14.41
C ASP A 132 -13.55 4.40 -14.28
N ILE A 133 -14.28 3.32 -14.03
CA ILE A 133 -13.77 1.95 -13.98
C ILE A 133 -14.61 1.06 -14.90
N PHE A 134 -13.95 0.07 -15.49
CA PHE A 134 -14.60 -1.08 -16.09
C PHE A 134 -15.26 -1.91 -14.99
N GLU A 135 -16.55 -2.20 -15.14
CA GLU A 135 -17.33 -2.93 -14.12
C GLU A 135 -17.85 -4.25 -14.66
N ARG A 136 -18.30 -4.27 -15.92
CA ARG A 136 -18.89 -5.45 -16.53
C ARG A 136 -18.14 -5.82 -17.79
N SER A 137 -17.94 -7.10 -17.99
CA SER A 137 -17.40 -7.65 -19.22
C SER A 137 -18.20 -8.85 -19.70
N THR A 138 -18.01 -9.19 -20.97
CA THR A 138 -18.43 -10.45 -21.57
C THR A 138 -17.23 -11.16 -22.18
N ASP A 139 -17.35 -12.47 -22.33
CA ASP A 139 -16.38 -13.32 -23.01
C ASP A 139 -14.98 -13.20 -22.40
N HIS A 140 -13.95 -13.16 -23.23
CA HIS A 140 -12.54 -13.22 -22.83
C HIS A 140 -11.98 -11.83 -22.48
N ILE A 141 -12.69 -11.06 -21.63
CA ILE A 141 -12.15 -9.84 -21.03
C ILE A 141 -11.92 -10.07 -19.54
N ARG A 142 -10.67 -9.92 -19.12
CA ARG A 142 -10.30 -9.80 -17.71
C ARG A 142 -10.24 -8.33 -17.31
N ILE A 143 -10.87 -8.00 -16.18
CA ILE A 143 -10.80 -6.65 -15.59
C ILE A 143 -9.82 -6.69 -14.42
N ASP A 144 -8.73 -5.95 -14.54
CA ASP A 144 -7.63 -5.89 -13.58
C ASP A 144 -7.50 -4.50 -12.93
N ASN A 145 -6.57 -4.38 -11.98
CA ASN A 145 -6.21 -3.14 -11.31
C ASN A 145 -7.43 -2.37 -10.77
N ARG A 146 -8.30 -3.09 -10.04
CA ARG A 146 -9.54 -2.54 -9.44
C ARG A 146 -10.46 -1.86 -10.46
N GLY A 147 -10.56 -2.41 -11.67
CA GLY A 147 -11.41 -1.85 -12.74
C GLY A 147 -10.72 -0.86 -13.67
N LYS A 148 -9.41 -0.63 -13.52
CA LYS A 148 -8.67 0.35 -14.33
C LYS A 148 -8.10 -0.20 -15.63
N VAL A 149 -7.98 -1.51 -15.74
CA VAL A 149 -7.40 -2.15 -16.92
C VAL A 149 -8.36 -3.24 -17.39
N ALA A 150 -8.65 -3.26 -18.68
CA ALA A 150 -9.39 -4.34 -19.33
C ALA A 150 -8.46 -5.02 -20.33
N VAL A 151 -8.27 -6.33 -20.17
CA VAL A 151 -7.36 -7.14 -20.98
C VAL A 151 -8.18 -8.16 -21.76
N ASN A 152 -8.03 -8.19 -23.08
CA ASN A 152 -8.58 -9.27 -23.88
C ASN A 152 -7.65 -10.49 -23.78
N THR A 153 -8.14 -11.57 -23.17
CA THR A 153 -7.36 -12.77 -22.87
C THR A 153 -7.60 -13.92 -23.85
N GLY A 154 -8.44 -13.73 -24.89
CA GLY A 154 -8.88 -14.79 -25.79
C GLY A 154 -8.69 -14.49 -27.28
N SER A 155 -8.95 -15.51 -28.10
CA SER A 155 -8.63 -15.49 -29.54
C SER A 155 -9.83 -15.28 -30.49
N THR A 156 -11.09 -15.36 -30.04
CA THR A 156 -12.25 -15.36 -30.98
C THR A 156 -13.21 -14.17 -30.86
N ASP A 157 -13.65 -13.72 -32.04
CA ASP A 157 -14.68 -12.74 -32.40
C ASP A 157 -14.74 -11.41 -31.63
N HIS A 158 -15.71 -11.30 -30.73
CA HIS A 158 -16.12 -10.06 -30.10
C HIS A 158 -16.05 -10.24 -28.60
N ALA A 159 -15.67 -9.17 -27.91
CA ALA A 159 -15.74 -9.12 -26.47
C ALA A 159 -16.06 -7.69 -26.09
N SER A 160 -16.90 -7.50 -25.08
CA SER A 160 -17.37 -6.18 -24.68
C SER A 160 -17.04 -5.92 -23.23
N VAL A 161 -16.69 -4.66 -22.95
CA VAL A 161 -16.50 -4.16 -21.59
C VAL A 161 -17.32 -2.89 -21.43
N ARG A 162 -17.94 -2.71 -20.28
CA ARG A 162 -18.75 -1.54 -19.94
C ARG A 162 -18.21 -0.90 -18.67
N CYS A 163 -18.05 0.43 -18.73
CA CYS A 163 -17.71 1.24 -17.58
C CYS A 163 -18.91 1.37 -16.63
N LYS A 164 -18.62 1.62 -15.35
CA LYS A 164 -19.65 1.88 -14.32
C LYS A 164 -20.41 3.19 -14.54
N GLY A 165 -19.79 4.16 -15.20
CA GLY A 165 -20.33 5.50 -15.40
C GLY A 165 -21.69 5.49 -16.10
N GLU A 166 -22.64 6.23 -15.52
CA GLU A 166 -23.94 6.52 -16.12
C GLU A 166 -23.97 7.98 -16.55
N TYR A 167 -24.50 8.22 -17.75
CA TYR A 167 -24.46 9.53 -18.39
C TYR A 167 -25.87 9.94 -18.78
N THR A 168 -26.22 11.20 -18.56
CA THR A 168 -27.50 11.79 -18.98
C THR A 168 -27.30 12.65 -20.24
N SER A 169 -28.21 13.57 -20.53
CA SER A 169 -28.19 14.42 -21.73
C SER A 169 -27.09 15.50 -21.75
N GLU A 170 -26.16 15.48 -20.81
CA GLU A 170 -25.03 16.42 -20.74
C GLU A 170 -23.82 15.92 -21.54
N GLN A 171 -22.83 16.80 -21.70
CA GLN A 171 -21.55 16.45 -22.31
C GLN A 171 -20.61 15.89 -21.25
N TYR A 172 -20.14 14.65 -21.45
CA TYR A 172 -19.20 14.00 -20.56
C TYR A 172 -17.87 13.74 -21.26
N GLN A 173 -16.77 13.92 -20.52
CA GLN A 173 -15.44 13.60 -20.97
C GLN A 173 -14.92 12.36 -20.24
N PHE A 174 -14.46 11.38 -21.00
CA PHE A 174 -13.70 10.24 -20.48
C PHE A 174 -12.37 10.13 -21.21
N ARG A 175 -11.36 9.57 -20.55
CA ARG A 175 -10.04 9.34 -21.13
C ARG A 175 -9.71 7.86 -21.03
N VAL A 176 -9.32 7.28 -22.17
CA VAL A 176 -8.87 5.90 -22.26
C VAL A 176 -7.51 5.88 -22.93
N LYS A 177 -6.61 5.07 -22.40
CA LYS A 177 -5.31 4.76 -23.01
C LYS A 177 -5.36 3.34 -23.54
N ILE A 178 -5.03 3.17 -24.81
CA ILE A 178 -4.84 1.84 -25.41
C ILE A 178 -3.37 1.48 -25.18
N GLU A 179 -3.11 0.48 -24.34
CA GLU A 179 -1.74 0.06 -24.02
C GLU A 179 -1.19 -0.95 -25.04
N GLU A 180 -2.05 -1.87 -25.48
CA GLU A 180 -1.72 -2.88 -26.48
C GLU A 180 -2.88 -3.02 -27.46
N LEU A 181 -2.58 -3.06 -28.76
CA LEU A 181 -3.56 -3.28 -29.82
C LEU A 181 -2.98 -4.19 -30.89
N ASN A 182 -3.63 -5.35 -31.08
CA ASN A 182 -3.35 -6.22 -32.22
C ASN A 182 -3.84 -5.56 -33.52
N THR A 183 -2.97 -5.45 -34.52
CA THR A 183 -3.24 -4.76 -35.80
C THR A 183 -4.36 -5.40 -36.64
N GLN A 184 -4.68 -6.66 -36.39
CA GLN A 184 -5.78 -7.38 -37.04
C GLN A 184 -7.14 -7.14 -36.34
N LYS A 185 -7.13 -6.66 -35.10
CA LYS A 185 -8.33 -6.37 -34.30
C LYS A 185 -8.70 -4.89 -34.42
N TRP A 186 -9.93 -4.57 -34.03
CA TRP A 186 -10.42 -3.20 -33.96
C TRP A 186 -11.19 -3.00 -32.65
N ILE A 187 -11.32 -1.74 -32.21
CA ILE A 187 -12.04 -1.38 -30.99
C ILE A 187 -13.26 -0.52 -31.37
N PHE A 188 -14.39 -0.87 -30.77
CA PHE A 188 -15.59 -0.04 -30.73
C PHE A 188 -15.55 0.85 -29.48
N PHE A 189 -15.80 2.15 -29.62
CA PHE A 189 -16.04 3.06 -28.51
C PHE A 189 -17.41 3.69 -28.67
N GLY A 190 -18.21 3.69 -27.61
CA GLY A 190 -19.54 4.25 -27.68
C GLY A 190 -20.29 4.23 -26.36
N ILE A 191 -21.53 4.68 -26.45
CA ILE A 191 -22.52 4.69 -25.38
C ILE A 191 -23.61 3.67 -25.70
N MET A 192 -24.20 3.13 -24.64
CA MET A 192 -25.30 2.17 -24.72
C MET A 192 -26.30 2.47 -23.60
N SER A 193 -27.58 2.26 -23.84
CA SER A 193 -28.60 2.39 -22.80
C SER A 193 -28.28 1.51 -21.58
N LYS A 194 -28.42 2.08 -20.38
CA LYS A 194 -28.24 1.39 -19.09
C LYS A 194 -29.08 0.12 -19.00
N ASN A 195 -30.30 0.16 -19.55
CA ASN A 195 -31.28 -0.93 -19.48
C ASN A 195 -30.97 -2.08 -20.44
N THR A 196 -29.97 -1.93 -21.32
CA THR A 196 -29.54 -2.99 -22.22
C THR A 196 -28.57 -3.93 -21.50
N ILE A 197 -28.89 -5.23 -21.49
CA ILE A 197 -27.97 -6.29 -21.06
C ILE A 197 -26.72 -6.23 -21.94
N LEU A 198 -25.53 -6.20 -21.35
CA LEU A 198 -24.27 -6.10 -22.09
C LEU A 198 -24.10 -7.33 -23.00
N PRO A 199 -24.15 -7.19 -24.33
CA PRO A 199 -23.96 -8.32 -25.23
C PRO A 199 -22.49 -8.44 -25.62
N THR A 200 -22.08 -9.66 -26.01
CA THR A 200 -20.76 -9.96 -26.58
C THR A 200 -20.35 -9.00 -27.70
N LYS A 201 -21.29 -8.73 -28.62
CA LYS A 201 -21.14 -7.77 -29.72
C LYS A 201 -21.94 -6.50 -29.43
N SER A 202 -21.38 -5.61 -28.61
CA SER A 202 -22.03 -4.35 -28.20
C SER A 202 -22.36 -3.40 -29.36
N CYS A 203 -21.56 -3.39 -30.42
CA CYS A 203 -21.73 -2.46 -31.54
C CYS A 203 -23.01 -2.69 -32.37
N THR A 204 -23.67 -3.84 -32.27
CA THR A 204 -24.88 -4.16 -33.06
C THR A 204 -26.19 -4.03 -32.27
N SER A 205 -26.14 -3.62 -31.00
CA SER A 205 -27.36 -3.37 -30.22
C SER A 205 -28.06 -2.10 -30.71
N GLN A 206 -29.39 -2.14 -30.81
CA GLN A 206 -30.21 -0.99 -31.22
C GLN A 206 -30.08 0.23 -30.31
N THR A 207 -29.59 0.05 -29.10
CA THR A 207 -29.37 1.14 -28.12
C THR A 207 -27.95 1.70 -28.13
N THR A 208 -27.11 1.26 -29.06
CA THR A 208 -25.70 1.61 -29.14
C THR A 208 -25.43 2.71 -30.16
N TYR A 209 -24.63 3.68 -29.73
CA TYR A 209 -24.09 4.74 -30.57
C TYR A 209 -22.61 4.86 -30.33
N GLY A 210 -21.83 5.04 -31.40
CA GLY A 210 -20.39 5.18 -31.23
C GLY A 210 -19.63 5.12 -32.53
N TRP A 211 -18.34 4.85 -32.42
CA TRP A 211 -17.40 4.81 -33.52
C TRP A 211 -16.46 3.63 -33.40
N ALA A 212 -15.98 3.16 -34.54
CA ALA A 212 -15.05 2.05 -34.61
C ALA A 212 -14.01 2.27 -35.71
N GLY A 213 -12.80 1.79 -35.44
CA GLY A 213 -11.71 1.80 -36.42
C GLY A 213 -11.49 3.19 -37.04
N TYR A 214 -11.24 3.20 -38.35
CA TYR A 214 -10.84 4.41 -39.07
C TYR A 214 -12.02 5.31 -39.48
N ASN A 215 -13.12 4.75 -39.98
CA ASN A 215 -14.19 5.55 -40.63
C ASN A 215 -15.60 4.98 -40.43
N GLN A 216 -15.81 4.15 -39.41
CA GLN A 216 -17.11 3.58 -39.12
C GLN A 216 -17.78 4.28 -37.94
N VAL A 217 -19.03 4.68 -38.14
CA VAL A 217 -19.93 5.20 -37.11
C VAL A 217 -21.08 4.22 -36.95
N TYR A 218 -21.47 3.95 -35.72
CA TYR A 218 -22.61 3.11 -35.39
C TYR A 218 -23.74 3.99 -34.85
N LEU A 219 -24.91 3.92 -35.49
CA LEU A 219 -26.13 4.62 -35.09
C LEU A 219 -27.22 3.58 -34.87
N ASN A 220 -27.75 3.49 -33.64
CA ASN A 220 -28.70 2.44 -33.27
C ASN A 220 -28.24 1.02 -33.65
N GLY A 221 -26.96 0.73 -33.44
CA GLY A 221 -26.36 -0.57 -33.78
C GLY A 221 -26.12 -0.83 -35.28
N ILE A 222 -26.45 0.12 -36.16
CA ILE A 222 -26.24 0.00 -37.61
C ILE A 222 -24.92 0.69 -37.98
N SER A 223 -24.06 0.00 -38.75
CA SER A 223 -22.78 0.54 -39.20
C SER A 223 -22.95 1.43 -40.43
N HIS A 224 -22.38 2.62 -40.39
CA HIS A 224 -22.32 3.58 -41.48
C HIS A 224 -20.86 3.91 -41.78
N SER A 225 -20.42 3.65 -43.01
CA SER A 225 -19.09 4.03 -43.48
C SER A 225 -19.07 5.50 -43.91
N ASN A 226 -18.00 6.22 -43.54
CA ASN A 226 -17.79 7.63 -43.89
C ASN A 226 -18.96 8.57 -43.50
N TYR A 227 -19.70 8.24 -42.43
CA TYR A 227 -20.84 9.03 -41.99
C TYR A 227 -20.42 10.48 -41.71
N ASN A 228 -21.02 11.45 -42.41
CA ASN A 228 -20.67 12.87 -42.35
C ASN A 228 -19.17 13.17 -42.49
N GLY A 229 -18.45 12.38 -43.29
CA GLY A 229 -17.01 12.55 -43.51
C GLY A 229 -16.13 12.14 -42.33
N TYR A 230 -16.68 11.42 -41.34
CA TYR A 230 -15.95 10.97 -40.15
C TYR A 230 -14.69 10.18 -40.50
N LYS A 231 -13.56 10.61 -39.94
CA LYS A 231 -12.27 9.93 -39.99
C LYS A 231 -11.59 10.02 -38.63
N SER A 232 -11.24 8.85 -38.09
CA SER A 232 -10.55 8.69 -36.83
C SER A 232 -9.04 8.64 -37.03
N ASN A 233 -8.31 9.06 -36.00
CA ASN A 233 -6.86 8.83 -35.92
C ASN A 233 -6.51 7.38 -35.51
N MET A 234 -7.51 6.54 -35.20
CA MET A 234 -7.35 5.10 -34.99
C MET A 234 -7.11 4.38 -36.34
N ARG A 235 -5.97 4.66 -36.96
CA ARG A 235 -5.52 3.95 -38.17
C ARG A 235 -4.98 2.57 -37.78
N LYS A 236 -5.26 1.56 -38.60
CA LYS A 236 -4.43 0.35 -38.61
C LYS A 236 -3.02 0.81 -39.00
N LYS A 237 -2.03 0.55 -38.14
CA LYS A 237 -0.63 0.60 -38.56
C LYS A 237 -0.36 -0.55 -39.50
#